data_AF-A0A967ZD93-F1
#
_entry.id   AF-A0A967ZD93-F1
#
_cell.length_a   1.000
_cell.length_b   1.000
_cell.length_c   1.000
_cell.angle_alpha   90.00
_cell.angle_beta   90.00
_cell.angle_gamma   90.00
#
_symmetry.space_group_name_H-M   'P 1'
#
loop_
_entity.id
_entity.type
_entity.pdbx_description
1 polymer ?
#
loop_
_entity_poly.entity_id
_entity_poly.type
_entity_poly.pdbx_seq_one_letter_code
_entity_poly.pdbx_strand_id
1 'polypeptide(L)'
;AHGMAIGGYKPVVEIQFGDYSFPGYMQMRNEIPTLRWRSAGVWTTPMVVRVAVGGYIRGGPFHSQSIEALYAHTPGWYIAYPSNAQDAKGLIKTACRMDDPVLFLEHKGLYRQVYTKALEPDADYLVPFGKA
;
A
#
# COMPACT_ATOMS: atom_id res chain seq x y z
N ALA A 1 10.81 -3.36 8.52
CA ALA A 1 9.51 -2.67 8.61
C ALA A 1 8.63 -3.28 9.70
N HIS A 2 8.26 -4.57 9.59
CA HIS A 2 7.45 -5.28 10.60
C HIS A 2 7.96 -5.10 12.04
N GLY A 3 9.24 -5.39 12.30
CA GLY A 3 9.82 -5.20 13.64
C GLY A 3 9.81 -3.74 14.13
N MET A 4 9.94 -2.76 13.23
CA MET A 4 9.82 -1.33 13.60
C MET A 4 8.38 -0.99 14.00
N ALA A 5 7.39 -1.54 13.29
CA ALA A 5 5.98 -1.35 13.62
C ALA A 5 5.63 -1.93 15.00
N ILE A 6 6.13 -3.13 15.31
CA ILE A 6 6.02 -3.73 16.65
C ILE A 6 6.74 -2.87 17.71
N GLY A 7 7.88 -2.29 17.34
CA GLY A 7 8.66 -1.39 18.20
C GLY A 7 8.06 0.01 18.41
N GLY A 8 6.84 0.28 17.93
CA GLY A 8 6.12 1.54 18.16
C GLY A 8 6.31 2.62 17.08
N TYR A 9 7.03 2.33 15.99
CA TYR A 9 7.13 3.24 14.85
C TYR A 9 5.97 3.04 13.87
N LYS A 10 5.69 4.03 13.02
CA LYS A 10 4.75 3.92 11.89
C LYS A 10 5.47 4.00 10.54
N PRO A 11 6.20 2.95 10.11
CA PRO A 11 7.05 3.03 8.94
C PRO A 11 6.23 3.07 7.63
N VAL A 12 6.67 3.93 6.71
CA VAL A 12 6.25 3.94 5.31
C VAL A 12 7.42 3.42 4.50
N VAL A 13 7.33 2.18 4.04
CA VAL A 13 8.40 1.52 3.28
C VAL A 13 8.01 1.38 1.83
N GLU A 14 9.01 1.27 0.96
CA GLU A 14 8.83 1.16 -0.47
C GLU A 14 9.37 -0.17 -0.99
N ILE A 15 8.61 -0.82 -1.86
CA ILE A 15 9.13 -1.86 -2.76
C ILE A 15 9.16 -1.23 -4.15
N GLN A 16 10.32 -1.25 -4.79
CA GLN A 16 10.56 -0.48 -6.01
C GLN A 16 9.55 -0.77 -7.14
N PHE A 17 9.20 -2.04 -7.34
CA PHE A 17 8.14 -2.48 -8.25
C PHE A 17 7.41 -3.69 -7.66
N GLY A 18 6.11 -3.83 -7.93
CA GLY A 18 5.30 -4.95 -7.43
C GLY A 18 5.85 -6.31 -7.84
N ASP A 19 6.47 -6.36 -9.01
CA ASP A 19 7.22 -7.46 -9.58
C ASP A 19 8.34 -7.98 -8.64
N TYR A 20 8.83 -7.13 -7.72
CA TYR A 20 9.91 -7.44 -6.76
C TYR A 20 9.40 -7.69 -5.34
N SER A 21 8.09 -7.89 -5.16
CA SER A 21 7.55 -8.26 -3.86
C SER A 21 7.78 -9.74 -3.51
N PHE A 22 8.05 -10.59 -4.50
CA PHE A 22 8.20 -12.04 -4.32
C PHE A 22 9.30 -12.48 -3.34
N PRO A 23 10.51 -11.88 -3.33
CA PRO A 23 11.54 -12.21 -2.34
C PRO A 23 11.08 -11.98 -0.88
N GLY A 24 10.20 -10.99 -0.67
CA GLY A 24 9.61 -10.67 0.64
C GLY A 24 8.24 -11.30 0.88
N TYR A 25 7.76 -12.19 0.00
CA TYR A 25 6.35 -12.60 0.01
C TYR A 25 5.95 -13.35 1.27
N MET A 26 6.83 -14.19 1.83
CA MET A 26 6.56 -14.84 3.13
C MET A 26 6.32 -13.82 4.24
N GLN A 27 7.11 -12.74 4.28
CA GLN A 27 6.91 -11.66 5.25
C GLN A 27 5.59 -10.94 5.03
N MET A 28 5.24 -10.68 3.76
CA MET A 28 4.01 -9.97 3.41
C MET A 28 2.76 -10.84 3.53
N ARG A 29 2.88 -12.16 3.45
CA ARG A 29 1.74 -13.08 3.52
C ARG A 29 1.50 -13.61 4.91
N ASN A 30 2.55 -14.10 5.57
CA ASN A 30 2.41 -14.88 6.81
C ASN A 30 2.71 -14.06 8.06
N GLU A 31 3.54 -13.02 7.96
CA GLU A 31 3.99 -12.28 9.14
C GLU A 31 3.17 -11.00 9.37
N ILE A 32 3.23 -10.07 8.42
CA ILE A 32 2.65 -8.73 8.57
C ILE A 32 1.12 -8.74 8.79
N PRO A 33 0.31 -9.35 7.90
CA PRO A 33 -1.15 -9.23 7.98
C PRO A 33 -1.77 -10.10 9.06
N THR A 34 -1.08 -11.17 9.48
CA THR A 34 -1.63 -12.11 10.46
C THR A 34 -1.32 -11.72 11.91
N LEU A 35 -0.38 -10.78 12.14
CA LEU A 35 0.14 -10.49 13.48
C LEU A 35 -0.96 -10.15 14.49
N ARG A 36 -1.86 -9.23 14.14
CA ARG A 36 -2.95 -8.81 15.04
C ARG A 36 -3.85 -10.00 15.41
N TRP A 37 -4.17 -10.84 14.43
CA TRP A 37 -4.99 -12.03 14.65
C TRP A 37 -4.24 -13.09 15.48
N ARG A 38 -3.04 -13.48 15.09
CA ARG A 38 -2.27 -14.56 15.76
C ARG A 38 -1.78 -14.20 17.16
N SER A 39 -1.72 -12.91 17.48
CA SER A 39 -1.38 -12.39 18.82
C SER A 39 -2.61 -12.05 19.66
N ALA A 40 -3.83 -12.33 19.18
CA ALA A 40 -5.07 -11.94 19.84
C ALA A 40 -5.14 -10.44 20.21
N GLY A 41 -4.60 -9.59 19.34
CA GLY A 41 -4.60 -8.13 19.52
C GLY A 41 -3.48 -7.58 20.41
N VAL A 42 -2.60 -8.42 20.96
CA VAL A 42 -1.46 -7.95 21.78
C VAL A 42 -0.48 -7.12 20.96
N TRP A 43 -0.27 -7.49 19.69
CA TRP A 43 0.58 -6.73 18.77
C TRP A 43 -0.19 -6.32 17.51
N THR A 44 0.15 -5.15 17.00
CA THR A 44 -0.40 -4.60 15.75
C THR A 44 0.72 -4.25 14.79
N THR A 45 0.40 -4.08 13.51
CA THR A 45 1.38 -3.78 12.47
C THR A 45 1.06 -2.44 11.78
N PRO A 46 1.17 -1.29 12.48
CA PRO A 46 0.88 0.03 11.92
C PRO A 46 1.94 0.43 10.89
N MET A 47 1.75 0.08 9.61
CA MET A 47 2.73 0.38 8.56
C MET A 47 2.08 0.51 7.19
N VAL A 48 2.79 1.21 6.30
CA VAL A 48 2.41 1.30 4.89
C VAL A 48 3.53 0.73 4.02
N VAL A 49 3.19 -0.18 3.11
CA VAL A 49 4.07 -0.62 2.03
C VAL A 49 3.59 0.05 0.76
N ARG A 50 4.33 1.02 0.22
CA ARG A 50 4.04 1.62 -1.09
C ARG A 50 4.77 0.88 -2.19
N VAL A 51 4.10 0.66 -3.31
CA VAL A 51 4.62 -0.17 -4.39
C VAL A 51 4.16 0.35 -5.74
N ALA A 52 5.09 0.56 -6.67
CA ALA A 52 4.75 0.88 -8.05
C ALA A 52 4.30 -0.38 -8.81
N VAL A 53 3.10 -0.34 -9.42
CA VAL A 53 2.46 -1.47 -10.14
C VAL A 53 1.93 -1.05 -11.50
N GLY A 54 1.44 -2.00 -12.31
CA GLY A 54 0.70 -1.73 -13.54
C GLY A 54 1.54 -1.40 -14.77
N GLY A 55 0.97 -1.58 -15.97
CA GLY A 55 1.70 -1.54 -17.25
C GLY A 55 1.84 -0.15 -17.87
N TYR A 56 1.83 -0.12 -19.21
CA TYR A 56 1.85 1.08 -20.08
C TYR A 56 3.13 1.93 -20.07
N ILE A 57 4.23 1.38 -19.53
CA ILE A 57 5.54 2.05 -19.49
C ILE A 57 6.65 1.28 -20.20
N ARG A 58 6.30 0.28 -21.04
CA ARG A 58 7.25 -0.62 -21.72
C ARG A 58 8.15 -1.41 -20.75
N GLY A 59 7.62 -1.74 -19.57
CA GLY A 59 8.37 -2.35 -18.47
C GLY A 59 8.61 -3.86 -18.56
N GLY A 60 7.97 -4.54 -19.51
CA GLY A 60 8.10 -6.00 -19.66
C GLY A 60 7.67 -6.77 -18.39
N PRO A 61 8.22 -7.98 -18.17
CA PRO A 61 7.74 -8.88 -17.11
C PRO A 61 8.14 -8.48 -15.69
N PHE A 62 9.07 -7.53 -15.52
CA PHE A 62 9.64 -7.14 -14.23
C PHE A 62 9.33 -5.69 -13.82
N HIS A 63 8.59 -4.97 -14.65
CA HIS A 63 8.15 -3.61 -14.35
C HIS A 63 6.74 -3.36 -14.88
N SER A 64 5.83 -4.34 -14.85
CA SER A 64 4.46 -4.15 -15.36
C SER A 64 3.39 -4.93 -14.60
N GLN A 65 3.78 -5.77 -13.64
CA GLN A 65 2.82 -6.63 -12.96
C GLN A 65 1.84 -5.84 -12.09
N SER A 66 0.64 -6.39 -12.01
CA SER A 66 -0.43 -6.04 -11.08
C SER A 66 -0.51 -7.18 -10.07
N ILE A 67 -0.31 -6.87 -8.79
CA ILE A 67 -0.09 -7.85 -7.72
C ILE A 67 -1.25 -7.91 -6.71
N GLU A 68 -2.26 -7.07 -6.90
CA GLU A 68 -3.40 -6.90 -5.98
C GLU A 68 -4.10 -8.22 -5.66
N ALA A 69 -4.24 -9.12 -6.63
CA ALA A 69 -4.92 -10.40 -6.42
C ALA A 69 -4.23 -11.25 -5.33
N LEU A 70 -2.91 -11.29 -5.29
CA LEU A 70 -2.15 -12.06 -4.30
C LEU A 70 -2.45 -11.58 -2.87
N TYR A 71 -2.47 -10.26 -2.70
CA TYR A 71 -2.64 -9.64 -1.39
C TYR A 71 -4.11 -9.50 -0.99
N ALA A 72 -5.02 -9.35 -1.95
CA ALA A 72 -6.46 -9.36 -1.70
C ALA A 72 -6.94 -10.72 -1.18
N HIS A 73 -6.28 -11.80 -1.59
CA HIS A 73 -6.48 -13.15 -1.04
C HIS A 73 -5.72 -13.41 0.28
N THR A 74 -5.14 -12.39 0.90
CA THR A 74 -4.42 -12.49 2.17
C THR A 74 -5.13 -11.62 3.23
N PRO A 75 -6.03 -12.18 4.06
CA PRO A 75 -6.74 -11.43 5.09
C PRO A 75 -5.80 -10.71 6.07
N GLY A 76 -6.15 -9.49 6.44
CA GLY A 76 -5.38 -8.63 7.35
C GLY A 76 -4.72 -7.43 6.66
N TRP A 77 -4.61 -7.44 5.33
CA TRP A 77 -4.21 -6.27 4.56
C TRP A 77 -5.39 -5.34 4.30
N TYR A 78 -5.14 -4.04 4.46
CA TYR A 78 -5.88 -3.02 3.72
C TYR A 78 -5.15 -2.74 2.40
N ILE A 79 -5.88 -2.64 1.30
CA ILE A 79 -5.32 -2.36 -0.03
C ILE A 79 -5.89 -1.04 -0.54
N ALA A 80 -5.00 -0.10 -0.85
CA ALA A 80 -5.33 1.15 -1.53
C ALA A 80 -4.76 1.12 -2.95
N TYR A 81 -5.56 1.52 -3.94
CA TYR A 81 -5.16 1.56 -5.34
C TYR A 81 -5.70 2.83 -6.03
N PRO A 82 -5.13 4.01 -5.72
CA PRO A 82 -5.62 5.29 -6.25
C PRO A 82 -5.42 5.41 -7.76
N SER A 83 -6.35 6.13 -8.41
CA SER A 83 -6.31 6.43 -9.86
C SER A 83 -6.07 7.90 -10.20
N ASN A 84 -6.09 8.80 -9.21
CA ASN A 84 -5.87 10.23 -9.37
C ASN A 84 -5.11 10.82 -8.17
N ALA A 85 -4.61 12.04 -8.33
CA ALA A 85 -3.77 12.73 -7.34
C ALA A 85 -4.50 13.00 -6.00
N GLN A 86 -5.78 13.35 -6.04
CA GLN A 86 -6.58 13.65 -4.84
C GLN A 86 -6.75 12.39 -3.98
N ASP A 87 -7.11 11.27 -4.58
CA ASP A 87 -7.25 9.99 -3.88
C ASP A 87 -5.90 9.49 -3.36
N ALA A 88 -4.83 9.64 -4.15
CA ALA A 88 -3.49 9.26 -3.72
C ALA A 88 -3.09 10.01 -2.43
N LYS A 89 -3.31 11.33 -2.38
CA LYS A 89 -3.06 12.15 -1.18
C LYS A 89 -3.94 11.72 -0.01
N GLY A 90 -5.24 11.58 -0.23
CA GLY A 90 -6.18 11.26 0.84
C GLY A 90 -5.95 9.88 1.44
N LEU A 91 -5.82 8.86 0.58
CA LEU A 91 -5.65 7.47 1.00
C LEU A 91 -4.30 7.22 1.68
N ILE A 92 -3.19 7.80 1.20
CA ILE A 92 -1.89 7.59 1.86
C ILE A 92 -1.88 8.23 3.26
N LYS A 93 -2.54 9.38 3.40
CA LYS A 93 -2.67 10.05 4.69
C LYS A 93 -3.57 9.29 5.65
N THR A 94 -4.66 8.70 5.18
CA THR A 94 -5.49 7.78 5.98
C THR A 94 -4.67 6.57 6.39
N ALA A 95 -3.95 5.94 5.45
CA ALA A 95 -3.12 4.76 5.69
C ALA A 95 -2.07 4.99 6.79
N CYS A 96 -1.35 6.12 6.75
CA CYS A 96 -0.35 6.47 7.76
C CYS A 96 -0.93 6.70 9.17
N ARG A 97 -2.24 6.95 9.29
CA ARG A 97 -2.93 7.17 10.57
C ARG A 97 -3.54 5.89 11.13
N MET A 98 -3.65 4.82 10.34
CA MET A 98 -4.21 3.55 10.76
C MET A 98 -3.26 2.75 11.65
N ASP A 99 -3.81 1.75 12.32
CA ASP A 99 -3.05 0.79 13.15
C ASP A 99 -2.92 -0.60 12.50
N ASP A 100 -3.47 -0.75 11.29
CA ASP A 100 -3.44 -1.94 10.47
C ASP A 100 -2.45 -1.78 9.30
N PRO A 101 -1.88 -2.87 8.78
CA PRO A 101 -0.96 -2.79 7.66
C PRO A 101 -1.68 -2.46 6.36
N VAL A 102 -1.15 -1.48 5.63
CA VAL A 102 -1.69 -1.03 4.34
C VAL A 102 -0.71 -1.33 3.23
N LEU A 103 -1.19 -1.96 2.15
CA LEU A 103 -0.52 -2.06 0.87
C LEU A 103 -1.06 -0.96 -0.05
N PHE A 104 -0.18 -0.03 -0.44
CA PHE A 104 -0.52 1.13 -1.25
C PHE A 104 0.05 0.96 -2.66
N LEU A 105 -0.83 0.66 -3.62
CA LEU A 105 -0.49 0.31 -4.98
C LEU A 105 -0.58 1.53 -5.90
N GLU A 106 0.56 1.98 -6.41
CA GLU A 106 0.68 3.17 -7.26
C GLU A 106 0.79 2.74 -8.73
N HIS A 107 -0.28 2.91 -9.53
CA HIS A 107 -0.20 2.56 -10.96
C HIS A 107 0.77 3.49 -11.68
N LYS A 108 1.94 3.01 -12.07
CA LYS A 108 3.01 3.87 -12.63
C LYS A 108 2.69 4.50 -13.97
N GLY A 109 1.83 3.87 -14.78
CA GLY A 109 1.31 4.49 -16.01
C GLY A 109 0.48 5.76 -15.76
N LEU A 110 -0.02 5.97 -14.54
CA LEU A 110 -0.81 7.14 -14.15
C LEU A 110 0.07 8.29 -13.64
N TYR A 111 1.34 8.01 -13.31
CA TYR A 111 2.24 9.06 -12.86
C TYR A 111 2.43 10.11 -13.96
N ARG A 112 2.32 11.38 -13.56
CA ARG A 112 2.53 12.55 -14.42
C ARG A 112 1.60 12.65 -15.63
N GLN A 113 0.48 11.92 -15.62
CA GLN A 113 -0.55 12.03 -16.66
C GLN A 113 -1.44 13.25 -16.42
N VAL A 114 -1.76 13.99 -17.48
CA VAL A 114 -2.58 15.21 -17.38
C VAL A 114 -4.00 14.89 -16.91
N TYR A 115 -4.53 13.72 -17.27
CA TYR A 115 -5.88 13.29 -16.91
C TYR A 115 -6.00 12.72 -15.49
N THR A 116 -4.89 12.48 -14.79
CA THR A 116 -4.89 12.01 -13.38
C THR A 116 -4.57 13.10 -12.38
N LYS A 117 -4.28 14.33 -12.85
CA LYS A 117 -4.11 15.50 -11.99
C LYS A 117 -5.44 15.86 -11.32
N ALA A 118 -5.35 16.42 -10.13
CA ALA A 118 -6.47 17.01 -9.41
C ALA A 118 -6.02 18.37 -8.84
N LEU A 119 -6.99 19.20 -8.44
CA LEU A 119 -6.67 20.32 -7.56
C LEU A 119 -6.12 19.76 -6.26
N GLU A 120 -5.04 20.36 -5.75
CA GLU A 120 -4.44 19.92 -4.50
C GLU A 120 -5.46 20.07 -3.36
N PRO A 121 -5.88 18.98 -2.71
CA PRO A 121 -6.84 19.04 -1.61
C PRO A 121 -6.25 19.74 -0.39
N ASP A 122 -7.08 20.00 0.63
CA ASP A 122 -6.61 20.61 1.88
C ASP A 122 -5.51 19.80 2.60
N ALA A 123 -4.77 20.48 3.46
CA ALA A 123 -3.70 19.89 4.28
C ALA A 123 -4.18 18.72 5.12
N ASP A 124 -5.44 18.72 5.55
CA ASP A 124 -6.08 17.69 6.38
C ASP A 124 -7.04 16.76 5.60
N TYR A 125 -7.07 16.85 4.28
CA TYR A 125 -7.88 15.96 3.45
C TYR A 125 -7.53 14.47 3.66
N LEU A 126 -8.54 13.65 3.94
CA LEU A 126 -8.46 12.21 4.16
C LEU A 126 -9.55 11.52 3.34
N VAL A 127 -9.23 10.35 2.79
CA VAL A 127 -10.23 9.48 2.13
C VAL A 127 -10.35 8.20 2.96
N PRO A 128 -11.54 7.87 3.51
CA PRO A 128 -11.74 6.62 4.23
C PRO A 128 -11.61 5.40 3.30
N PHE A 129 -11.02 4.31 3.79
CA PHE A 129 -11.00 3.05 3.05
C PHE A 129 -12.43 2.53 2.80
N GLY A 130 -12.69 2.02 1.59
CA GLY A 130 -14.01 1.56 1.17
C GLY A 130 -15.01 2.66 0.81
N LYS A 131 -14.55 3.91 0.69
CA LYS A 131 -15.37 5.10 0.36
C LYS A 131 -14.82 5.94 -0.80
N ALA A 132 -13.74 5.49 -1.43
CA ALA A 132 -13.16 6.11 -2.62
C ALA A 132 -13.98 5.78 -3.86
#